data_AF-A0A852UGZ0-F1
#
_entry.id   AF-A0A852UGZ0-F1
#
_cell.length_a   1.000
_cell.length_b   1.000
_cell.length_c   1.000
_cell.angle_alpha   90.00
_cell.angle_beta   90.00
_cell.angle_gamma   90.00
#
_symmetry.space_group_name_H-M   'P 1'
#
loop_
_entity.id
_entity.type
_entity.pdbx_description
1 polymer ?
#
loop_
_entity_poly.entity_id
_entity_poly.type
_entity_poly.pdbx_seq_one_letter_code
_entity_poly.pdbx_strand_id
1 'polypeptide(L)'
;MLNCDSDLIDGRALALKSIFTGEYRSKIITTHGTYFSKLTPKNVLNKACLTYFSTKEGRKQAASSLLNYSKKPPFIIAPNEIGVFPTKSPQNPDCVWIFNHRLNVEEVVKGQSVVTFVNGTSINVKASKNTILKQKQRLHTLMSISHLMHREKELYAGVK
;
A
#
# COMPACT_ATOMS: atom_id res chain seq x y z
N MET A 1 22.58 15.56 1.77
CA MET A 1 22.22 14.37 2.56
C MET A 1 20.80 13.97 2.15
N LEU A 2 20.66 12.97 1.28
CA LEU A 2 19.39 12.57 0.67
C LEU A 2 18.51 11.90 1.73
N ASN A 3 17.49 12.61 2.23
CA ASN A 3 16.39 12.00 2.99
C ASN A 3 15.53 11.18 2.00
N CYS A 4 16.02 10.01 1.63
CA CYS A 4 15.41 9.08 0.70
C CYS A 4 14.33 8.22 1.39
N ASP A 5 13.38 8.89 2.03
CA ASP A 5 12.23 8.23 2.68
C ASP A 5 11.39 7.39 1.69
N SER A 6 11.47 7.70 0.39
CA SER A 6 10.83 6.94 -0.69
C SER A 6 11.55 5.66 -1.07
N ASP A 7 12.86 5.59 -0.88
CA ASP A 7 13.67 4.41 -1.28
C ASP A 7 13.34 3.21 -0.39
N LEU A 8 12.70 3.47 0.76
CA LEU A 8 12.18 2.48 1.69
C LEU A 8 10.80 1.93 1.26
N ILE A 9 10.20 2.45 0.19
CA ILE A 9 8.97 1.93 -0.41
C ILE A 9 9.35 1.07 -1.62
N ASP A 10 9.90 -0.09 -1.32
CA ASP A 10 10.30 -1.12 -2.27
C ASP A 10 9.47 -2.41 -2.05
N GLY A 11 9.86 -3.50 -2.72
CA GLY A 11 9.24 -4.82 -2.54
C GLY A 11 9.41 -5.45 -1.14
N ARG A 12 10.02 -4.74 -0.18
CA ARG A 12 10.18 -5.16 1.22
C ARG A 12 9.29 -4.37 2.17
N ALA A 13 8.62 -3.32 1.69
CA ALA A 13 7.68 -2.54 2.50
C ALA A 13 6.46 -3.37 2.89
N LEU A 14 6.19 -3.49 4.18
CA LEU A 14 5.06 -4.26 4.73
C LEU A 14 3.88 -3.36 5.10
N ALA A 15 4.17 -2.24 5.77
CA ALA A 15 3.16 -1.27 6.18
C ALA A 15 3.70 0.15 6.34
N LEU A 16 2.81 1.13 6.21
CA LEU A 16 3.09 2.55 6.44
C LEU A 16 1.96 3.16 7.26
N LYS A 17 2.31 3.87 8.35
CA LYS A 17 1.32 4.53 9.21
C LYS A 17 1.78 5.92 9.67
N SER A 18 0.82 6.75 10.07
CA SER A 18 1.11 8.04 10.70
C SER A 18 1.70 7.85 12.09
N ILE A 19 2.64 8.71 12.45
CA ILE A 19 3.10 8.89 13.83
C ILE A 19 3.28 10.39 14.09
N PHE A 20 3.37 10.77 15.36
CA PHE A 20 3.51 12.17 15.78
C PHE A 20 4.57 12.27 16.88
N THR A 21 5.77 11.77 16.59
CA THR A 21 6.88 11.71 17.56
C THR A 21 8.02 12.60 17.08
N GLY A 22 8.27 13.69 17.81
CA GLY A 22 9.25 14.70 17.42
C GLY A 22 8.96 15.26 16.02
N GLU A 23 9.95 15.24 15.14
CA GLU A 23 9.83 15.68 13.75
C GLU A 23 9.26 14.62 12.79
N TYR A 24 9.09 13.38 13.25
CA TYR A 24 8.63 12.28 12.41
C TYR A 24 7.11 12.28 12.27
N ARG A 25 6.66 12.10 11.03
CA ARG A 25 5.24 12.11 10.63
C ARG A 25 4.76 10.77 10.12
N SER A 26 5.67 9.85 9.82
CA SER A 26 5.31 8.49 9.42
C SER A 26 6.33 7.44 9.87
N LYS A 27 5.83 6.21 9.99
CA LYS A 27 6.59 5.01 10.31
C LYS A 27 6.42 4.01 9.17
N ILE A 28 7.53 3.60 8.56
CA ILE A 28 7.61 2.61 7.48
C ILE A 28 8.11 1.31 8.12
N ILE A 29 7.35 0.24 7.93
CA ILE A 29 7.68 -1.09 8.44
C ILE A 29 8.03 -1.94 7.23
N THR A 30 9.21 -2.53 7.22
CA THR A 30 9.74 -3.36 6.14
C THR A 30 10.14 -4.73 6.68
N THR A 31 10.54 -5.65 5.80
CA THR A 31 11.13 -6.93 6.22
C THR A 31 12.49 -6.80 6.91
N HIS A 32 13.20 -5.68 6.74
CA HIS A 32 14.54 -5.45 7.31
C HIS A 32 14.50 -4.65 8.60
N GLY A 33 13.36 -4.06 8.92
CA GLY A 33 13.22 -3.22 10.09
C GLY A 33 12.21 -2.11 9.93
N THR A 34 12.22 -1.23 10.91
CA THR A 34 11.34 -0.09 11.03
C THR A 34 12.12 1.19 10.79
N TYR A 35 11.56 2.09 10.01
CA TYR A 35 12.12 3.39 9.69
C TYR A 35 11.11 4.49 9.96
N PHE A 36 11.61 5.71 10.17
CA PHE A 36 10.80 6.89 10.47
C PHE A 36 11.11 7.98 9.46
N SER A 37 10.07 8.67 9.00
CA SER A 37 10.18 9.73 8.00
C SER A 37 9.53 11.02 8.52
N LYS A 38 10.13 12.16 8.18
CA LYS A 38 9.57 13.50 8.46
C LYS A 38 8.36 13.81 7.55
N LEU A 39 8.14 13.00 6.51
CA LEU A 39 7.02 13.12 5.59
C LEU A 39 5.79 12.38 6.13
N THR A 40 4.61 12.91 5.79
CA THR A 40 3.34 12.21 6.06
C THR A 40 3.21 10.97 5.18
N PRO A 41 2.41 9.96 5.56
CA PRO A 41 2.18 8.79 4.71
C PRO A 41 1.71 9.15 3.30
N LYS A 42 0.88 10.19 3.18
CA LYS A 42 0.43 10.73 1.89
C LYS A 42 1.62 11.13 1.01
N ASN A 43 2.59 11.85 1.58
CA ASN A 43 3.75 12.36 0.85
C ASN A 43 4.77 11.26 0.56
N VAL A 44 5.00 10.33 1.49
CA VAL A 44 5.83 9.13 1.27
C VAL A 44 5.32 8.34 0.07
N LEU A 45 4.03 8.00 0.06
CA LEU A 45 3.41 7.26 -1.04
C LEU A 45 3.44 8.05 -2.36
N ASN A 46 3.26 9.38 -2.31
CA ASN A 46 3.34 10.18 -3.52
C ASN A 46 4.76 10.21 -4.10
N LYS A 47 5.79 10.35 -3.27
CA LYS A 47 7.18 10.23 -3.74
C LYS A 47 7.47 8.85 -4.33
N ALA A 48 7.02 7.78 -3.67
CA ALA A 48 7.17 6.43 -4.20
C ALA A 48 6.44 6.21 -5.54
N CYS A 49 5.29 6.86 -5.76
CA CYS A 49 4.62 6.80 -7.06
C CYS A 49 5.41 7.53 -8.17
N LEU A 50 6.05 8.65 -7.81
CA LEU A 50 6.80 9.51 -8.74
C LEU A 50 8.07 8.83 -9.27
N THR A 51 8.68 7.90 -8.53
CA THR A 51 9.81 7.09 -9.05
C THR A 51 9.40 6.20 -10.21
N TYR A 52 8.10 5.95 -10.38
CA TYR A 52 7.50 5.23 -11.50
C TYR A 52 6.70 6.17 -12.42
N PHE A 53 7.10 7.45 -12.49
CA PHE A 53 6.58 8.46 -13.42
C PHE A 53 5.07 8.73 -13.34
N SER A 54 4.46 8.60 -12.16
CA SER A 54 3.05 8.98 -11.98
C SER A 54 2.77 9.47 -10.57
N THR A 55 1.70 10.24 -10.40
CA THR A 55 1.29 10.71 -9.08
C THR A 55 0.45 9.67 -8.35
N LYS A 56 0.43 9.75 -7.02
CA LYS A 56 -0.48 8.93 -6.20
C LYS A 56 -1.94 9.15 -6.61
N GLU A 57 -2.31 10.38 -6.97
CA GLU A 57 -3.70 10.68 -7.32
C GLU A 57 -4.10 10.10 -8.68
N GLY A 58 -3.23 10.21 -9.70
CA GLY A 58 -3.47 9.58 -11.00
C GLY A 58 -3.62 8.06 -10.88
N ARG A 59 -2.75 7.41 -10.08
CA ARG A 59 -2.85 5.96 -9.80
C ARG A 59 -4.13 5.58 -9.07
N LYS A 60 -4.58 6.39 -8.10
CA LYS A 60 -5.86 6.19 -7.41
C LYS A 60 -7.06 6.36 -8.34
N GLN A 61 -7.01 7.34 -9.24
CA GLN A 61 -8.06 7.58 -10.23
C GLN A 61 -8.19 6.38 -11.17
N ALA A 62 -7.07 5.92 -11.73
CA ALA A 62 -7.05 4.71 -12.57
C ALA A 62 -7.61 3.48 -11.82
N ALA A 63 -7.16 3.24 -10.59
CA ALA A 63 -7.65 2.14 -9.78
C ALA A 63 -9.16 2.23 -9.49
N SER A 64 -9.67 3.44 -9.23
CA SER A 64 -11.11 3.64 -8.96
C SER A 64 -11.95 3.31 -10.18
N SER A 65 -11.51 3.71 -11.37
CA SER A 65 -12.15 3.40 -12.65
C SER A 65 -12.13 1.90 -12.94
N LEU A 66 -10.97 1.25 -12.78
CA LEU A 66 -10.83 -0.19 -13.06
C LEU A 66 -11.62 -1.08 -12.09
N LEU A 67 -11.76 -0.66 -10.83
CA LEU A 67 -12.49 -1.43 -9.80
C LEU A 67 -13.97 -1.04 -9.69
N ASN A 68 -14.44 -0.03 -10.42
CA ASN A 68 -15.75 0.61 -10.21
C ASN A 68 -16.02 0.92 -8.72
N TYR A 69 -14.98 1.38 -8.01
CA TYR A 69 -15.02 1.61 -6.58
C TYR A 69 -14.19 2.83 -6.16
N SER A 70 -14.87 3.87 -5.67
CA SER A 70 -14.26 5.17 -5.36
C SER A 70 -13.90 5.37 -3.88
N LYS A 71 -14.44 4.57 -2.96
CA LYS A 71 -14.28 4.79 -1.52
C LYS A 71 -12.96 4.23 -0.98
N LYS A 72 -11.89 5.05 -0.97
CA LYS A 72 -10.55 4.67 -0.46
C LYS A 72 -9.92 3.56 -1.32
N PRO A 73 -9.74 3.80 -2.63
CA PRO A 73 -9.24 2.79 -3.55
C PRO A 73 -7.82 2.35 -3.15
N PRO A 74 -7.49 1.05 -3.31
CA PRO A 74 -6.09 0.64 -3.38
C PRO A 74 -5.44 1.23 -4.64
N PHE A 75 -4.12 1.19 -4.74
CA PHE A 75 -3.43 1.56 -5.97
C PHE A 75 -2.09 0.83 -6.12
N ILE A 76 -1.60 0.77 -7.36
CA ILE A 76 -0.32 0.17 -7.73
C ILE A 76 0.74 1.28 -7.80
N ILE A 77 1.81 1.13 -7.03
CA ILE A 77 2.98 2.01 -7.02
C ILE A 77 3.92 1.62 -8.15
N ALA A 78 4.35 0.36 -8.16
CA ALA A 78 5.23 -0.23 -9.15
C ALA A 78 4.43 -1.30 -9.91
N PRO A 79 4.29 -1.19 -11.25
CA PRO A 79 3.56 -2.18 -12.05
C PRO A 79 4.03 -3.61 -11.76
N ASN A 80 3.10 -4.53 -11.55
CA ASN A 80 3.34 -5.96 -11.24
C ASN A 80 4.14 -6.27 -9.97
N GLU A 81 4.61 -5.27 -9.21
CA GLU A 81 5.49 -5.48 -8.06
C GLU A 81 4.89 -4.96 -6.76
N ILE A 82 4.53 -3.67 -6.70
CA ILE A 82 4.21 -2.98 -5.45
C ILE A 82 2.80 -2.41 -5.53
N GLY A 83 1.92 -2.97 -4.72
CA GLY A 83 0.55 -2.53 -4.52
C GLY A 83 0.31 -2.18 -3.06
N VAL A 84 -0.59 -1.22 -2.81
CA VAL A 84 -0.91 -0.79 -1.44
C VAL A 84 -2.39 -0.51 -1.27
N PHE A 85 -2.94 -0.83 -0.08
CA PHE A 85 -4.32 -0.52 0.26
C PHE A 85 -4.44 0.15 1.64
N PRO A 86 -5.41 1.05 1.83
CA PRO A 86 -5.64 1.69 3.12
C PRO A 86 -6.67 0.93 3.97
N THR A 87 -6.42 0.83 5.28
CA THR A 87 -7.34 0.19 6.24
C THR A 87 -8.49 1.11 6.67
N LYS A 88 -8.24 2.43 6.71
CA LYS A 88 -9.24 3.49 6.97
C LYS A 88 -9.20 4.54 5.87
N SER A 89 -9.94 5.64 6.04
CA SER A 89 -9.81 6.79 5.15
C SER A 89 -8.37 7.32 5.18
N PRO A 90 -7.74 7.67 4.05
CA PRO A 90 -6.40 8.27 4.01
C PRO A 90 -6.22 9.52 4.90
N GLN A 91 -7.32 10.23 5.20
CA GLN A 91 -7.32 11.39 6.10
C GLN A 91 -7.40 11.00 7.59
N ASN A 92 -7.70 9.75 7.92
CA ASN A 92 -7.79 9.29 9.29
C ASN A 92 -6.38 8.99 9.84
N PRO A 93 -6.01 9.51 11.04
CA PRO A 93 -4.68 9.31 11.61
C PRO A 93 -4.37 7.84 11.96
N ASP A 94 -5.39 7.02 12.21
CA ASP A 94 -5.25 5.58 12.43
C ASP A 94 -5.19 4.77 11.11
N CYS A 95 -5.19 5.43 9.95
CA CYS A 95 -5.06 4.73 8.68
C CYS A 95 -3.68 4.08 8.57
N VAL A 96 -3.69 2.78 8.34
CA VAL A 96 -2.51 1.99 8.01
C VAL A 96 -2.60 1.63 6.53
N TRP A 97 -1.53 1.89 5.80
CA TRP A 97 -1.34 1.41 4.45
C TRP A 97 -0.63 0.06 4.52
N ILE A 98 -1.21 -0.96 3.91
CA ILE A 98 -0.68 -2.32 3.89
C ILE A 98 -0.28 -2.66 2.46
N PHE A 99 0.93 -3.18 2.31
CA PHE A 99 1.50 -3.56 1.02
C PHE A 99 1.13 -5.00 0.64
N ASN A 100 1.29 -5.35 -0.63
CA ASN A 100 0.84 -6.60 -1.26
C ASN A 100 1.63 -7.86 -0.85
N HIS A 101 1.92 -8.02 0.44
CA HIS A 101 2.50 -9.23 1.00
C HIS A 101 1.44 -10.23 1.45
N ARG A 102 1.83 -11.51 1.49
CA ARG A 102 1.03 -12.54 2.15
C ARG A 102 0.93 -12.22 3.64
N LEU A 103 -0.31 -12.25 4.15
CA LEU A 103 -0.64 -11.87 5.51
C LEU A 103 -1.85 -12.66 6.02
N ASN A 104 -1.88 -12.87 7.33
CA ASN A 104 -3.03 -13.32 8.11
C ASN A 104 -3.65 -12.13 8.87
N VAL A 105 -4.96 -12.22 9.15
CA VAL A 105 -5.68 -11.20 9.92
C VAL A 105 -6.52 -11.87 11.00
N GLU A 106 -6.30 -11.42 12.24
CA GLU A 106 -7.05 -11.83 13.42
C GLU A 106 -7.74 -10.62 14.03
N GLU A 107 -9.06 -10.70 14.28
CA GLU A 107 -9.78 -9.64 14.98
C GLU A 107 -9.73 -9.93 16.48
N VAL A 108 -8.89 -9.18 17.19
CA VAL A 108 -8.66 -9.36 18.63
C VAL A 108 -9.75 -8.72 19.48
N VAL A 109 -10.32 -7.62 18.98
CA VAL A 109 -11.46 -6.91 19.58
C VAL A 109 -12.29 -6.35 18.44
N LYS A 110 -13.60 -6.17 18.63
CA LYS A 110 -14.48 -5.59 17.62
C LYS A 110 -13.89 -4.30 17.03
N GLY A 111 -13.61 -4.31 15.72
CA GLY A 111 -13.04 -3.17 15.01
C GLY A 111 -11.53 -2.97 15.18
N GLN A 112 -10.82 -3.90 15.83
CA GLN A 112 -9.37 -3.90 15.98
C GLN A 112 -8.79 -5.28 15.64
N SER A 113 -7.83 -5.30 14.73
CA SER A 113 -7.21 -6.53 14.24
C SER A 113 -5.70 -6.49 14.34
N VAL A 114 -5.10 -7.66 14.43
CA VAL A 114 -3.67 -7.89 14.23
C VAL A 114 -3.48 -8.42 12.82
N VAL A 115 -2.59 -7.78 12.07
CA VAL A 115 -2.13 -8.26 10.77
C VAL A 115 -0.73 -8.84 10.95
N THR A 116 -0.58 -10.12 10.58
CA THR A 116 0.68 -10.85 10.71
C THR A 116 1.19 -11.23 9.32
N PHE A 117 2.37 -10.77 8.96
CA PHE A 117 3.04 -11.12 7.71
C PHE A 117 3.78 -12.46 7.83
N VAL A 118 4.10 -13.09 6.70
CA VAL A 118 4.78 -14.41 6.66
C VAL A 118 6.11 -14.41 7.41
N ASN A 119 6.82 -13.29 7.46
CA ASN A 119 8.07 -13.15 8.20
C ASN A 119 7.88 -13.01 9.72
N GLY A 120 6.66 -13.21 10.25
CA GLY A 120 6.33 -13.07 11.67
C GLY A 120 6.14 -11.62 12.13
N THR A 121 6.34 -10.62 11.26
CA THR A 121 6.07 -9.22 11.62
C THR A 121 4.58 -9.01 11.84
N SER A 122 4.21 -8.44 12.98
CA SER A 122 2.81 -8.17 13.35
C SER A 122 2.55 -6.68 13.53
N ILE A 123 1.40 -6.21 13.07
CA ILE A 123 0.95 -4.82 13.24
C ILE A 123 -0.49 -4.76 13.76
N ASN A 124 -0.70 -3.92 14.76
CA ASN A 124 -2.04 -3.60 15.27
C ASN A 124 -2.71 -2.58 14.35
N VAL A 125 -3.95 -2.87 13.95
CA VAL A 125 -4.74 -2.05 13.03
C VAL A 125 -6.11 -1.82 13.66
N LYS A 126 -6.53 -0.55 13.77
CA LYS A 126 -7.89 -0.19 14.22
C LYS A 126 -8.94 -0.38 13.12
N ALA A 127 -9.02 -1.56 12.52
CA ALA A 127 -10.06 -1.93 11.58
C ALA A 127 -10.49 -3.39 11.83
N SER A 128 -11.72 -3.74 11.49
CA SER A 128 -12.19 -5.13 11.57
C SER A 128 -11.51 -6.01 10.54
N LYS A 129 -11.47 -7.32 10.80
CA LYS A 129 -10.88 -8.31 9.89
C LYS A 129 -11.55 -8.25 8.52
N ASN A 130 -12.89 -8.13 8.50
CA ASN A 130 -13.66 -7.99 7.26
C ASN A 130 -13.24 -6.76 6.44
N THR A 131 -12.99 -5.63 7.08
CA THR A 131 -12.55 -4.39 6.39
C THR A 131 -11.19 -4.60 5.72
N ILE A 132 -10.24 -5.20 6.44
CA ILE A 132 -8.88 -5.45 5.95
C ILE A 132 -8.91 -6.44 4.79
N LEU A 133 -9.62 -7.56 4.95
CA LEU A 133 -9.74 -8.59 3.90
C LEU A 133 -10.41 -8.06 2.63
N LYS A 134 -11.45 -7.23 2.75
CA LYS A 134 -12.07 -6.58 1.58
C LYS A 134 -11.11 -5.65 0.84
N GLN A 135 -10.31 -4.86 1.56
CA GLN A 135 -9.33 -3.96 0.94
C GLN A 135 -8.17 -4.73 0.30
N LYS A 136 -7.70 -5.81 0.95
CA LYS A 136 -6.74 -6.77 0.38
C LYS A 136 -7.27 -7.38 -0.92
N GLN A 137 -8.52 -7.87 -0.91
CA GLN A 137 -9.13 -8.46 -2.10
C GLN A 137 -9.18 -7.49 -3.28
N ARG A 138 -9.59 -6.23 -3.03
CA ARG A 138 -9.61 -5.19 -4.07
C ARG A 138 -8.24 -4.92 -4.64
N LEU A 139 -7.20 -4.88 -3.80
CA LEU A 139 -5.84 -4.72 -4.29
C LEU A 139 -5.41 -5.90 -5.16
N HIS A 140 -5.68 -7.15 -4.74
CA HIS A 140 -5.35 -8.32 -5.55
C HIS A 140 -6.09 -8.30 -6.89
N THR A 141 -7.39 -7.97 -6.91
CA THR A 141 -8.14 -7.81 -8.17
C THR A 141 -7.50 -6.75 -9.08
N LEU A 142 -7.13 -5.59 -8.54
CA LEU A 142 -6.44 -4.55 -9.30
C LEU A 142 -5.10 -5.02 -9.87
N MET A 143 -4.31 -5.74 -9.08
CA MET A 143 -3.03 -6.31 -9.52
C MET A 143 -3.22 -7.36 -10.61
N SER A 144 -4.23 -8.23 -10.50
CA SER A 144 -4.56 -9.19 -11.56
C SER A 144 -4.95 -8.50 -12.87
N ILE A 145 -5.78 -7.45 -12.81
CA ILE A 145 -6.14 -6.66 -14.00
C ILE A 145 -4.88 -6.03 -14.62
N SER A 146 -4.04 -5.41 -13.80
CA SER A 146 -2.78 -4.80 -14.27
C SER A 146 -1.88 -5.84 -14.96
N HIS A 147 -1.76 -7.03 -14.39
CA HIS A 147 -0.94 -8.10 -14.96
C HIS A 147 -1.45 -8.56 -16.33
N LEU A 148 -2.78 -8.74 -16.48
CA LEU A 148 -3.40 -9.08 -17.76
C LEU A 148 -3.14 -8.00 -18.81
N MET A 149 -3.30 -6.72 -18.46
CA MET A 149 -3.05 -5.60 -19.39
C MET A 149 -1.57 -5.51 -19.83
N HIS A 150 -0.62 -5.81 -18.94
CA HIS A 150 0.80 -5.84 -19.30
C HIS A 150 1.12 -7.02 -20.23
N ARG A 151 0.56 -8.20 -19.94
CA ARG A 151 0.73 -9.39 -20.78
C ARG A 151 0.18 -9.20 -22.20
N GLU A 152 -0.99 -8.58 -22.34
CA GLU A 152 -1.56 -8.27 -23.65
C GLU A 152 -0.63 -7.36 -24.46
N LYS A 153 -0.07 -6.31 -23.85
CA LYS A 153 0.88 -5.41 -24.52
C LYS A 153 2.16 -6.13 -24.96
N GLU A 154 2.68 -7.03 -24.14
CA GLU A 154 3.85 -7.85 -24.48
C GLU A 154 3.57 -8.77 -25.67
N LEU A 155 2.38 -9.37 -25.74
CA LEU A 155 1.97 -10.18 -26.90
C LEU A 155 1.95 -9.35 -28.19
N TYR A 156 1.40 -8.13 -28.17
CA TYR A 156 1.43 -7.25 -29.34
C TYR A 156 2.83 -6.72 -29.68
N ALA A 157 3.72 -6.58 -28.70
CA ALA A 157 5.10 -6.13 -28.92
C ALA A 157 6.02 -7.25 -29.44
N GLY A 158 5.71 -8.52 -29.14
CA GLY A 158 6.45 -9.70 -29.58
C GLY A 158 6.06 -10.24 -30.96
N VAL A 159 5.05 -9.67 -31.61
CA VAL A 159 4.77 -9.88 -33.03
C VAL A 159 5.68 -8.94 -33.84
N LYS A 160 6.95 -9.30 -33.96
CA LYS A 160 7.90 -8.72 -34.90
C LYS A 160 8.76 -9.82 -35.52
#